data_AF-A0A4Q7BMD7-F1
#
_entry.id   AF-A0A4Q7BMD7-F1
#
_cell.length_a   1.000
_cell.length_b   1.000
_cell.length_c   1.000
_cell.angle_alpha   90.00
_cell.angle_beta   90.00
_cell.angle_gamma   90.00
#
_symmetry.space_group_name_H-M   'P 1'
#
loop_
_entity.id
_entity.type
_entity.pdbx_description
1 polymer ?
#
loop_
_entity_poly.entity_id
_entity_poly.type
_entity_poly.pdbx_seq_one_letter_code
_entity_poly.pdbx_strand_id
1 'polypeptide(L)'
;MRDKSAMMIGRIPKLPAKYAGVIMPLLLSGLMSGTISMLNLWKNIGWFDGFFSQWLGIWLFSWLVAFPTVMIFLPLVRRFTALVVDLSPPSK
;
A
#
# COMPACT_ATOMS: atom_id res chain seq x y z
N MET A 1 -20.13 14.18 28.63
CA MET A 1 -19.03 13.20 28.83
C MET A 1 -17.81 13.70 28.06
N ARG A 2 -16.65 13.68 28.69
CA ARG A 2 -15.42 14.37 28.28
C ARG A 2 -14.84 13.68 27.04
N ASP A 3 -14.92 14.36 25.90
CA ASP A 3 -14.31 13.88 24.65
C ASP A 3 -12.79 13.89 24.84
N LYS A 4 -12.25 12.71 25.17
CA LYS A 4 -10.81 12.52 25.36
C LYS A 4 -10.17 12.67 23.99
N SER A 5 -9.73 13.90 23.69
CA SER A 5 -8.88 14.23 22.55
C SER A 5 -7.72 13.24 22.50
N ALA A 6 -7.88 12.23 21.67
CA ALA A 6 -6.86 11.27 21.41
C ALA A 6 -5.88 11.97 20.46
N MET A 7 -4.86 12.61 21.03
CA MET A 7 -3.80 13.31 20.30
C MET A 7 -2.81 12.29 19.72
N MET A 8 -2.28 12.55 18.52
CA MET A 8 -1.30 11.64 17.88
C MET A 8 0.12 11.88 18.41
N ILE A 9 0.61 13.12 18.35
CA ILE A 9 1.90 13.57 18.91
C ILE A 9 1.70 15.03 19.34
N GLY A 10 1.99 15.36 20.60
CA GLY A 10 1.84 16.73 21.12
C GLY A 10 0.38 17.22 21.14
N ARG A 11 -0.03 18.00 20.13
CA ARG A 11 -1.34 18.68 20.01
C ARG A 11 -2.14 18.36 18.73
N ILE A 12 -1.70 17.41 17.90
CA ILE A 12 -2.38 17.09 16.64
C ILE A 12 -3.60 16.20 16.92
N PRO A 13 -4.85 16.62 16.61
CA PRO A 13 -6.03 15.79 16.82
C PRO A 13 -6.01 14.57 15.88
N LYS A 14 -6.39 13.39 16.39
CA LYS A 14 -6.52 12.18 15.55
C LYS A 14 -7.48 12.44 14.39
N LEU A 15 -7.14 11.87 13.24
CA LEU A 15 -8.00 11.92 12.07
C LEU A 15 -9.33 11.23 12.35
N PRO A 16 -10.47 11.79 11.89
CA PRO A 16 -11.78 11.19 12.06
C PRO A 16 -11.86 9.76 11.51
N ALA A 17 -12.59 8.88 12.19
CA ALA A 17 -12.67 7.44 11.87
C ALA A 17 -13.09 7.13 10.42
N LYS A 18 -13.78 8.05 9.73
CA LYS A 18 -14.13 7.95 8.30
C LYS A 18 -12.92 7.76 7.37
N TYR A 19 -11.73 8.23 7.77
CA TYR A 19 -10.51 8.07 6.98
C TYR A 19 -9.83 6.71 7.20
N ALA A 20 -10.25 5.91 8.19
CA ALA A 20 -9.66 4.59 8.45
C ALA A 20 -9.80 3.65 7.23
N GLY A 21 -10.91 3.73 6.50
CA GLY A 21 -11.15 2.93 5.28
C GLY A 21 -10.16 3.21 4.13
N VAL A 22 -9.47 4.35 4.16
CA VAL A 22 -8.44 4.72 3.16
C VAL A 22 -7.04 4.58 3.75
N ILE A 23 -6.84 5.02 5.00
CA ILE A 23 -5.54 5.01 5.66
C ILE A 23 -5.08 3.58 5.95
N MET A 24 -5.97 2.68 6.35
CA MET A 24 -5.60 1.28 6.61
C MET A 24 -5.04 0.57 5.38
N PRO A 25 -5.73 0.51 4.22
CA PRO A 25 -5.17 -0.11 3.03
C PRO A 25 -3.93 0.63 2.48
N LEU A 26 -3.86 1.96 2.63
CA LEU A 26 -2.69 2.74 2.25
C LEU A 26 -1.45 2.31 3.05
N LEU A 27 -1.53 2.31 4.38
CA LEU A 27 -0.44 1.89 5.26
C LEU A 27 -0.08 0.43 5.02
N LEU A 28 -1.08 -0.45 4.88
CA LEU A 28 -0.86 -1.86 4.63
C LEU A 28 -0.12 -2.11 3.31
N SER A 29 -0.51 -1.43 2.23
CA SER A 29 0.16 -1.55 0.92
C SER A 29 1.58 -1.00 0.93
N GLY A 30 1.81 0.12 1.61
CA GLY A 30 3.13 0.71 1.78
C GLY A 30 4.07 -0.20 2.57
N LEU A 31 3.59 -0.76 3.68
CA LEU A 31 4.37 -1.69 4.50
C LEU A 31 4.69 -3.00 3.77
N MET A 32 3.70 -3.65 3.15
CA MET A 32 3.90 -4.90 2.39
C MET A 32 4.92 -4.70 1.25
N SER A 33 4.75 -3.67 0.43
CA SER A 33 5.66 -3.41 -0.70
C SER A 33 7.05 -2.97 -0.24
N GLY A 34 7.12 -2.15 0.82
CA GLY A 34 8.38 -1.68 1.42
C GLY A 34 9.20 -2.85 1.94
N THR A 35 8.59 -3.76 2.70
CA THR A 35 9.27 -4.94 3.25
C THR A 35 9.78 -5.87 2.15
N ILE A 36 8.96 -6.19 1.14
CA ILE A 36 9.38 -7.06 0.03
C ILE A 36 10.54 -6.43 -0.76
N SER A 37 10.45 -5.12 -1.05
CA SER A 37 11.53 -4.40 -1.74
C SER A 37 12.81 -4.35 -0.90
N MET A 38 12.71 -4.17 0.42
CA MET A 38 13.87 -4.13 1.32
C MET A 38 14.56 -5.49 1.37
N LEU A 39 13.80 -6.57 1.53
CA LEU A 39 14.32 -7.93 1.55
C LEU A 39 14.97 -8.30 0.21
N ASN A 40 14.38 -7.90 -0.92
CA ASN A 40 14.98 -8.12 -2.23
C ASN A 40 16.28 -7.35 -2.41
N LEU A 41 16.35 -6.08 -2.00
CA LEU A 41 17.58 -5.29 -2.10
C LEU A 41 18.67 -5.88 -1.21
N TRP A 42 18.32 -6.23 0.03
CA TRP A 42 19.26 -6.82 0.98
C TRP A 42 19.76 -8.20 0.52
N LYS A 43 18.88 -9.06 -0.01
CA LYS A 43 19.24 -10.39 -0.50
C LYS A 43 20.16 -10.34 -1.73
N ASN A 44 19.93 -9.40 -2.65
CA ASN A 44 20.69 -9.35 -3.92
C ASN A 44 21.98 -8.55 -3.83
N ILE A 45 22.00 -7.46 -3.06
CA ILE A 45 23.12 -6.51 -3.00
C ILE A 45 23.85 -6.57 -1.65
N GLY A 46 23.20 -7.07 -0.60
CA GLY A 46 23.75 -7.03 0.76
C GLY A 46 23.59 -5.66 1.41
N TRP A 47 24.32 -5.45 2.50
CA TRP A 47 24.34 -4.18 3.24
C TRP A 47 25.48 -3.31 2.73
N PHE A 48 25.21 -2.04 2.43
CA PHE A 48 26.20 -1.09 1.92
C PHE A 48 25.89 0.35 2.35
N ASP A 49 26.85 1.25 2.19
CA ASP A 49 26.68 2.65 2.55
C ASP A 49 25.62 3.33 1.67
N GLY A 50 24.59 3.90 2.30
CA GLY A 50 23.45 4.50 1.60
C GLY A 50 22.31 3.54 1.27
N PHE A 51 22.36 2.28 1.75
CA PHE A 51 21.31 1.26 1.55
C PHE A 51 19.90 1.81 1.76
N PHE A 52 19.64 2.48 2.90
CA PHE A 52 18.31 3.01 3.23
C PHE A 52 17.87 4.14 2.32
N SER A 53 18.79 5.03 1.92
CA SER A 53 18.49 6.16 1.03
C SER A 53 18.10 5.65 -0.35
N GLN A 54 18.87 4.70 -0.88
CA GLN A 54 18.60 4.08 -2.17
C GLN A 54 17.33 3.22 -2.13
N TRP A 55 17.14 2.42 -1.07
CA TRP A 55 15.93 1.63 -0.86
C TRP A 55 14.68 2.51 -0.83
N LEU A 56 14.65 3.54 0.02
CA LEU A 56 13.49 4.44 0.13
C LEU A 56 13.20 5.15 -1.19
N GLY A 57 14.23 5.64 -1.88
CA GLY A 57 14.07 6.30 -3.19
C GLY A 57 13.46 5.37 -4.25
N ILE A 58 14.02 4.17 -4.38
CA ILE A 58 13.54 3.17 -5.36
C ILE A 58 12.14 2.68 -4.98
N TRP A 59 11.89 2.38 -3.70
CA TRP A 59 10.59 1.92 -3.24
C TRP A 59 9.50 2.98 -3.45
N LEU A 60 9.73 4.23 -3.06
CA LEU A 60 8.76 5.31 -3.26
C LEU A 60 8.49 5.55 -4.74
N PHE A 61 9.52 5.55 -5.58
CA PHE A 61 9.35 5.72 -7.02
C PHE A 61 8.57 4.55 -7.63
N SER A 62 8.91 3.30 -7.28
CA SER A 62 8.17 2.13 -7.73
C SER A 62 6.72 2.14 -7.26
N TRP A 63 6.45 2.58 -6.04
CA TRP A 63 5.10 2.66 -5.49
C TRP A 63 4.26 3.72 -6.20
N LEU A 64 4.84 4.90 -6.46
CA LEU A 64 4.20 5.97 -7.22
C LEU A 64 3.83 5.55 -8.65
N VAL A 65 4.58 4.63 -9.26
CA VAL A 65 4.27 4.07 -10.59
C VAL A 65 3.30 2.88 -10.50
N ALA A 66 3.44 2.02 -9.50
CA ALA A 66 2.61 0.83 -9.33
C ALA A 66 1.14 1.19 -9.06
N PHE A 67 0.88 2.19 -8.23
CA PHE A 67 -0.48 2.62 -7.92
C PHE A 67 -1.32 3.02 -9.15
N PRO A 68 -0.90 3.97 -10.01
CA PRO A 68 -1.63 4.33 -11.21
C PRO A 68 -1.70 3.17 -12.20
N THR A 69 -0.65 2.35 -12.28
CA THR A 69 -0.63 1.14 -13.11
C THR A 69 -1.78 0.21 -12.70
N VAL A 70 -1.91 -0.12 -11.41
CA VAL A 70 -3.02 -0.97 -10.93
C VAL A 70 -4.37 -0.35 -11.27
N MET A 71 -4.55 0.97 -11.10
CA MET A 71 -5.81 1.62 -11.43
C MET A 71 -6.18 1.50 -12.92
N ILE A 72 -5.20 1.62 -13.82
CA ILE A 72 -5.40 1.52 -15.27
C ILE A 72 -5.62 0.07 -15.69
N PHE A 73 -4.85 -0.86 -15.14
CA PHE A 73 -4.87 -2.27 -15.54
C PHE A 73 -5.99 -3.08 -14.86
N LEU A 74 -6.50 -2.64 -13.71
CA LEU A 74 -7.60 -3.34 -13.01
C LEU A 74 -8.82 -3.63 -13.90
N PRO A 75 -9.40 -2.69 -14.67
CA PRO A 75 -10.51 -3.00 -15.56
C PRO A 75 -10.13 -4.02 -16.65
N LEU A 76 -8.91 -3.96 -17.16
CA LEU A 76 -8.41 -4.87 -18.18
C LEU A 76 -8.25 -6.29 -17.63
N VAL A 77 -7.62 -6.42 -16.45
CA VAL A 77 -7.45 -7.69 -15.75
C VAL A 77 -8.82 -8.29 -15.43
N ARG A 78 -9.78 -7.49 -14.93
CA ARG A 78 -11.15 -7.97 -14.68
C ARG A 78 -11.81 -8.55 -15.93
N ARG A 79 -11.62 -7.92 -17.10
CA ARG A 79 -12.13 -8.44 -18.38
C ARG A 79 -11.49 -9.79 -18.72
N PHE A 80 -10.16 -9.89 -18.61
CA PHE A 80 -9.48 -11.16 -18.86
C PHE A 80 -9.89 -12.26 -17.88
N THR A 81 -10.03 -11.95 -16.60
CA THR A 81 -10.51 -12.91 -15.60
C THR A 81 -11.92 -13.41 -15.95
N ALA A 82 -12.81 -12.54 -16.41
CA ALA A 82 -14.17 -12.90 -16.82
C ALA A 82 -14.23 -13.85 -18.03
N LEU A 83 -13.17 -13.91 -18.85
CA LEU A 83 -13.08 -14.86 -19.96
C LEU A 83 -12.70 -16.27 -19.48
N VAL A 84 -12.05 -16.37 -18.32
CA VAL A 84 -11.51 -17.63 -17.78
C VAL A 84 -12.39 -18.21 -16.67
N VAL A 85 -13.06 -17.35 -15.90
CA VAL A 85 -13.84 -17.71 -14.72
C VAL A 85 -15.23 -17.09 -14.83
N ASP A 86 -16.26 -17.89 -14.53
CA ASP A 86 -17.61 -17.36 -14.37
C ASP A 86 -17.68 -16.49 -13.11
N LEU A 87 -17.91 -15.20 -13.31
CA LEU A 87 -17.99 -14.21 -12.24
C LEU A 87 -19.43 -14.02 -11.71
N SER A 88 -20.38 -14.83 -12.17
CA SER A 88 -21.75 -14.83 -11.66
C SER A 88 -21.75 -15.16 -10.15
N PRO A 89 -22.45 -14.39 -9.31
CA PRO A 89 -22.57 -14.73 -7.90
C PRO A 89 -23.21 -16.12 -7.77
N PRO A 90 -22.71 -16.98 -6.86
CA PRO A 90 -23.25 -18.32 -6.69
C PRO A 90 -24.75 -18.22 -6.45
N SER A 91 -25.53 -18.92 -7.30
CA SER A 91 -26.98 -19.01 -7.12
C SER A 91 -27.24 -19.54 -5.71
N LYS A 92 -28.00 -18.78 -4.92
CA LYS A 92 -28.63 -19.34 -3.72
C LYS A 92 -29.62 -20.42 -4.10
#